data_AF-A0A0R3XCL2-F1
#
_entry.id   AF-A0A0R3XCL2-F1
#
_cell.length_a   1.000
_cell.length_b   1.000
_cell.length_c   1.000
_cell.angle_alpha   90.00
_cell.angle_beta   90.00
_cell.angle_gamma   90.00
#
_symmetry.space_group_name_H-M   'P 1'
#
loop_
_entity.id
_entity.type
_entity.pdbx_description
1 polymer ?
#
loop_
_entity_poly.entity_id
_entity_poly.type
_entity_poly.pdbx_seq_one_letter_code
_entity_poly.pdbx_strand_id
1 'polypeptide(L)'
;MGVLSGSIRRVACAISGGVDSAVSAYLLKRKGFEVIGVFMTNWDQQDESLKCSIDADREDAQFVCRKLGIEFIELNFVKEYWNNVFVYVIVHLKDECSKTVDSYLEGKTPNPDILCNRYVKFQKLAEHALRYSPKCHPSIYADALATGHYAQNSFGNFLENREIHSSPPKLLRSVDPVKDQTFWLCNVSWKHLQFCMFPVGSLLKARVKEIAASVGLERIAKRKEVVYCPYLRPTRSLLCFTKK
;
A
#
# COMPACT_ATOMS: atom_id res chain seq x y z
N MET A 1 4.68 -28.33 -10.29
CA MET A 1 4.28 -27.02 -9.71
C MET A 1 3.73 -26.19 -10.85
N GLY A 2 2.42 -25.91 -10.83
CA GLY A 2 1.68 -25.42 -12.00
C GLY A 2 2.14 -24.06 -12.50
N VAL A 3 2.37 -23.99 -13.81
CA VAL A 3 2.61 -22.76 -14.56
C VAL A 3 1.40 -21.85 -14.39
N LEU A 4 1.59 -20.64 -13.83
CA LEU A 4 0.58 -19.59 -13.81
C LEU A 4 0.50 -18.96 -15.22
N SER A 5 0.09 -19.74 -16.23
CA SER A 5 -0.26 -19.22 -17.56
C SER A 5 -1.71 -18.80 -17.55
N GLY A 6 -1.95 -17.55 -17.22
CA GLY A 6 -3.28 -16.94 -17.31
C GLY A 6 -3.12 -15.44 -17.38
N SER A 7 -3.66 -14.84 -18.44
CA SER A 7 -3.74 -13.39 -18.58
C SER A 7 -4.29 -12.77 -17.29
N ILE A 8 -3.59 -11.78 -16.73
CA ILE A 8 -4.02 -11.07 -15.54
C ILE A 8 -5.29 -10.31 -15.89
N ARG A 9 -6.41 -10.71 -15.29
CA ARG A 9 -7.72 -10.10 -15.58
C ARG A 9 -8.20 -9.25 -14.41
N ARG A 10 -8.07 -9.77 -13.19
CA ARG A 10 -8.61 -9.15 -11.98
C ARG A 10 -7.52 -8.65 -11.06
N VAL A 11 -7.60 -7.38 -10.66
CA VAL A 11 -6.58 -6.70 -9.87
C VAL A 11 -7.20 -6.12 -8.60
N ALA A 12 -6.66 -6.51 -7.44
CA ALA A 12 -6.98 -5.89 -6.17
C ALA A 12 -6.11 -4.63 -5.97
N CYS A 13 -6.72 -3.46 -6.07
CA CYS A 13 -6.02 -2.18 -5.87
C CYS A 13 -6.21 -1.72 -4.42
N ALA A 14 -5.12 -1.54 -3.68
CA ALA A 14 -5.17 -0.97 -2.33
C ALA A 14 -5.56 0.52 -2.40
N ILE A 15 -6.77 0.86 -1.94
CA ILE A 15 -7.29 2.23 -1.92
C ILE A 15 -7.21 2.76 -0.50
N SER A 16 -6.47 3.85 -0.31
CA SER A 16 -6.25 4.47 1.00
C SER A 16 -7.07 5.74 1.22
N GLY A 17 -7.89 6.15 0.26
CA GLY A 17 -8.54 7.47 0.21
C GLY A 17 -7.63 8.60 -0.33
N GLY A 18 -6.36 8.29 -0.60
CA GLY A 18 -5.42 9.25 -1.18
C GLY A 18 -5.47 9.32 -2.72
N VAL A 19 -4.94 10.42 -3.27
CA VAL A 19 -4.92 10.66 -4.72
C VAL A 19 -4.13 9.61 -5.50
N ASP A 20 -3.04 9.09 -4.94
CA ASP A 20 -2.15 8.16 -5.66
C ASP A 20 -2.80 6.80 -5.88
N SER A 21 -3.47 6.26 -4.85
CA SER A 21 -4.21 5.00 -4.97
C SER A 21 -5.46 5.17 -5.84
N ALA A 22 -6.11 6.32 -5.80
CA ALA A 22 -7.24 6.63 -6.68
C ALA A 22 -6.85 6.67 -8.17
N VAL A 23 -5.74 7.33 -8.49
CA VAL A 23 -5.24 7.37 -9.88
C VAL A 23 -4.70 6.02 -10.32
N SER A 24 -4.07 5.27 -9.41
CA SER A 24 -3.65 3.89 -9.68
C SER A 24 -4.83 3.01 -10.12
N ALA A 25 -5.94 3.05 -9.37
CA ALA A 25 -7.17 2.34 -9.71
C ALA A 25 -7.78 2.80 -11.05
N TYR A 26 -7.78 4.11 -11.30
CA TYR A 26 -8.24 4.66 -12.57
C TYR A 26 -7.41 4.16 -13.76
N LEU A 27 -6.08 4.18 -13.65
CA LEU A 27 -5.18 3.74 -14.72
C LEU A 27 -5.38 2.25 -15.03
N LEU A 28 -5.56 1.41 -14.00
CA LEU A 28 -5.88 0.00 -14.16
C LEU A 28 -7.21 -0.20 -14.90
N LYS A 29 -8.27 0.50 -14.46
CA LYS A 29 -9.57 0.43 -15.14
C LYS A 29 -9.46 0.88 -16.60
N ARG A 30 -8.69 1.94 -16.87
CA ARG A 30 -8.46 2.45 -18.23
C ARG A 30 -7.67 1.49 -19.12
N LYS A 31 -6.84 0.63 -18.52
CA LYS A 31 -6.13 -0.47 -19.20
C LYS A 31 -6.99 -1.71 -19.44
N GLY A 32 -8.24 -1.72 -18.94
CA GLY A 32 -9.20 -2.81 -19.16
C GLY A 32 -9.17 -3.91 -18.10
N PHE A 33 -8.45 -3.72 -16.99
CA PHE A 33 -8.50 -4.66 -15.87
C PHE A 33 -9.84 -4.60 -15.13
N GLU A 34 -10.28 -5.74 -14.62
CA GLU A 34 -11.33 -5.79 -13.60
C GLU A 34 -10.73 -5.39 -12.26
N VAL A 35 -11.05 -4.19 -11.78
CA VAL A 35 -10.45 -3.62 -10.57
C VAL A 35 -11.39 -3.76 -9.38
N ILE A 36 -10.86 -4.29 -8.28
CA ILE A 36 -11.51 -4.30 -6.97
C ILE A 36 -10.72 -3.36 -6.06
N GLY A 37 -11.38 -2.34 -5.51
CA GLY A 37 -10.79 -1.45 -4.53
C GLY A 37 -10.81 -2.10 -3.15
N VAL A 38 -9.64 -2.25 -2.52
CA VAL A 38 -9.49 -2.82 -1.19
C VAL A 38 -9.02 -1.75 -0.21
N PHE A 39 -9.85 -1.44 0.78
CA PHE A 39 -9.47 -0.60 1.91
C PHE A 39 -9.05 -1.47 3.09
N MET A 40 -7.96 -1.12 3.76
CA MET A 40 -7.40 -1.89 4.88
C MET A 40 -7.48 -1.09 6.16
N THR A 41 -8.17 -1.64 7.15
CA THR A 41 -8.22 -1.07 8.51
C THR A 41 -7.19 -1.79 9.36
N ASN A 42 -6.11 -1.08 9.73
CA ASN A 42 -4.92 -1.69 10.34
C ASN A 42 -4.73 -1.35 11.82
N TRP A 43 -5.62 -0.59 12.46
CA TRP A 43 -5.43 -0.18 13.87
C TRP A 43 -6.77 -0.02 14.58
N ASP A 44 -6.87 -0.57 15.80
CA ASP A 44 -8.04 -0.40 16.67
C ASP A 44 -7.92 0.89 17.46
N GLN A 45 -9.04 1.58 17.68
CA GLN A 45 -9.03 2.91 18.25
C GLN A 45 -9.80 2.95 19.55
N GLN A 46 -9.05 3.02 20.65
CA GLN A 46 -9.57 3.50 21.92
C GLN A 46 -9.46 5.04 22.07
N ASP A 47 -8.84 5.73 21.09
CA ASP A 47 -8.66 7.19 21.10
C ASP A 47 -9.57 7.86 20.05
N GLU A 48 -10.52 8.68 20.52
CA GLU A 48 -11.55 9.34 19.71
C GLU A 48 -10.97 10.25 18.60
N SER A 49 -9.78 10.81 18.82
CA SER A 49 -9.16 11.75 17.88
C SER A 49 -8.68 11.09 16.58
N LEU A 50 -8.27 9.83 16.66
CA LEU A 50 -7.82 9.03 15.52
C LEU A 50 -9.02 8.47 14.73
N LYS A 51 -10.17 8.27 15.39
CA LYS A 51 -11.42 7.77 14.80
C LYS A 51 -11.94 8.60 13.66
N CYS A 52 -11.99 9.91 13.85
CA CYS A 52 -12.37 10.84 12.80
C CYS A 52 -11.50 10.76 11.53
N SER A 53 -10.22 10.38 11.65
CA SER A 53 -9.31 10.33 10.48
C SER A 53 -9.50 9.06 9.64
N ILE A 54 -9.66 7.89 10.27
CA ILE A 54 -9.86 6.63 9.53
C ILE A 54 -11.22 6.66 8.83
N ASP A 55 -12.26 7.13 9.51
CA ASP A 55 -13.58 7.26 8.92
C ASP A 55 -13.54 8.18 7.69
N ALA A 56 -12.81 9.30 7.76
CA ALA A 56 -12.63 10.19 6.61
C ALA A 56 -11.83 9.55 5.45
N ASP A 57 -10.77 8.79 5.73
CA ASP A 57 -10.00 8.08 4.70
C ASP A 57 -10.85 6.96 4.04
N ARG A 58 -11.66 6.27 4.85
CA ARG A 58 -12.60 5.26 4.38
C ARG A 58 -13.69 5.86 3.50
N GLU A 59 -14.29 6.98 3.92
CA GLU A 59 -15.27 7.73 3.12
C GLU A 59 -14.69 8.20 1.78
N ASP A 60 -13.44 8.69 1.79
CA ASP A 60 -12.74 9.08 0.57
C ASP A 60 -12.46 7.87 -0.34
N ALA A 61 -12.04 6.73 0.23
CA ALA A 61 -11.83 5.51 -0.53
C ALA A 61 -13.12 4.99 -1.17
N GLN A 62 -14.23 4.99 -0.42
CA GLN A 62 -15.55 4.65 -0.95
C GLN A 62 -16.00 5.63 -2.03
N PHE A 63 -15.77 6.93 -1.84
CA PHE A 63 -16.07 7.95 -2.85
C PHE A 63 -15.30 7.70 -4.15
N VAL A 64 -13.99 7.40 -4.05
CA VAL A 64 -13.16 7.05 -5.20
C VAL A 64 -13.73 5.82 -5.91
N CYS A 65 -14.00 4.73 -5.19
CA CYS A 65 -14.53 3.51 -5.80
C CYS A 65 -15.88 3.74 -6.49
N ARG A 66 -16.79 4.51 -5.87
CA ARG A 66 -18.08 4.89 -6.48
C ARG A 66 -17.88 5.73 -7.75
N LYS A 67 -17.02 6.75 -7.71
CA LYS A 67 -16.73 7.61 -8.87
C LYS A 67 -16.11 6.85 -10.02
N LEU A 68 -15.22 5.91 -9.71
CA LEU A 68 -14.59 5.05 -10.71
C LEU A 68 -15.48 3.89 -11.14
N GLY A 69 -16.61 3.62 -10.47
CA GLY A 69 -17.47 2.46 -10.74
C GLY A 69 -16.71 1.15 -10.59
N ILE A 70 -16.04 0.96 -9.46
CA ILE A 70 -15.33 -0.25 -9.07
C ILE A 70 -15.84 -0.73 -7.70
N GLU A 71 -15.75 -2.03 -7.44
CA GLU A 71 -16.18 -2.60 -6.16
C GLU A 71 -15.30 -2.08 -5.01
N PHE A 72 -15.91 -1.89 -3.83
CA PHE A 72 -15.23 -1.49 -2.62
C PHE A 72 -15.35 -2.60 -1.58
N ILE A 73 -14.22 -3.17 -1.18
CA ILE A 73 -14.14 -4.18 -0.13
C ILE A 73 -13.25 -3.65 0.99
N GLU A 74 -13.69 -3.88 2.22
CA GLU A 74 -12.93 -3.55 3.41
C GLU A 74 -12.37 -4.82 4.05
N LEU A 75 -11.08 -4.80 4.35
CA LEU A 75 -10.42 -5.84 5.11
C LEU A 75 -9.95 -5.26 6.43
N ASN A 76 -10.32 -5.92 7.52
CA ASN A 76 -9.86 -5.58 8.85
C ASN A 76 -8.61 -6.41 9.17
N PHE A 77 -7.47 -5.74 9.31
CA PHE A 77 -6.19 -6.30 9.71
C PHE A 77 -5.71 -5.72 11.04
N VAL A 78 -6.62 -5.20 11.88
CA VAL A 78 -6.29 -4.63 13.20
C VAL A 78 -5.53 -5.65 14.05
N LYS A 79 -6.05 -6.88 14.14
CA LYS A 79 -5.45 -7.95 14.94
C LYS A 79 -4.10 -8.39 14.36
N GLU A 80 -4.00 -8.44 13.04
CA GLU A 80 -2.79 -8.82 12.31
C GLU A 80 -1.71 -7.74 12.40
N TYR A 81 -2.07 -6.47 12.31
CA TYR A 81 -1.16 -5.36 12.53
C TYR A 81 -0.72 -5.33 13.99
N TRP A 82 -1.66 -5.49 14.94
CA TRP A 82 -1.31 -5.61 16.35
C TRP A 82 -0.32 -6.77 16.53
N ASN A 83 -0.58 -7.98 16.04
CA ASN A 83 0.29 -9.13 16.30
C ASN A 83 1.61 -9.13 15.51
N ASN A 84 1.62 -8.70 14.23
CA ASN A 84 2.78 -8.83 13.34
C ASN A 84 3.56 -7.52 13.14
N VAL A 85 3.02 -6.38 13.57
CA VAL A 85 3.70 -5.07 13.50
C VAL A 85 3.84 -4.49 14.90
N PHE A 86 2.77 -4.38 15.69
CA PHE A 86 2.82 -3.70 16.99
C PHE A 86 3.41 -4.55 18.12
N VAL A 87 2.98 -5.80 18.25
CA VAL A 87 3.53 -6.87 19.11
C VAL A 87 4.83 -7.37 18.52
N TYR A 88 5.10 -7.18 17.22
CA TYR A 88 6.46 -7.31 16.72
C TYR A 88 7.34 -6.16 17.24
N VAL A 89 6.83 -4.93 17.25
CA VAL A 89 7.47 -3.74 17.85
C VAL A 89 7.58 -3.81 19.38
N ILE A 90 6.65 -4.47 20.08
CA ILE A 90 6.58 -4.54 21.56
C ILE A 90 7.04 -5.88 22.15
N VAL A 91 6.75 -7.02 21.52
CA VAL A 91 6.92 -8.38 22.09
C VAL A 91 7.94 -9.24 21.34
N HIS A 92 8.22 -9.02 20.04
CA HIS A 92 9.29 -9.75 19.30
C HIS A 92 10.68 -9.15 19.59
N LEU A 93 10.93 -9.00 20.90
CA LEU A 93 12.17 -8.67 21.57
C LEU A 93 13.14 -9.87 21.68
N LYS A 94 12.82 -11.05 21.10
CA LYS A 94 13.61 -12.27 21.38
C LYS A 94 14.23 -13.00 20.18
N ASP A 95 13.55 -13.29 19.07
CA ASP A 95 14.10 -14.38 18.23
C ASP A 95 14.62 -14.05 16.81
N GLU A 96 14.26 -12.96 16.11
CA GLU A 96 14.87 -12.70 14.78
C GLU A 96 15.17 -11.23 14.40
N CYS A 97 15.08 -10.27 15.31
CA CYS A 97 15.59 -8.89 15.11
C CYS A 97 15.97 -8.22 16.44
N SER A 98 17.07 -8.66 17.07
CA SER A 98 17.74 -7.97 18.19
C SER A 98 18.36 -6.61 17.78
N LYS A 99 17.65 -5.79 16.98
CA LYS A 99 18.21 -4.54 16.43
C LYS A 99 17.22 -3.39 16.31
N THR A 100 15.98 -3.49 16.82
CA THR A 100 14.97 -2.41 16.72
C THR A 100 14.47 -1.81 18.06
N VAL A 101 14.49 -2.55 19.17
CA VAL A 101 14.22 -1.96 20.51
C VAL A 101 15.51 -1.78 21.29
N ASP A 102 16.43 -2.74 21.23
CA ASP A 102 17.84 -2.54 21.62
C ASP A 102 18.40 -1.34 20.89
N SER A 103 18.08 -1.13 19.62
CA SER A 103 18.46 0.10 18.93
C SER A 103 17.92 1.36 19.59
N TYR A 104 16.64 1.47 19.94
CA TYR A 104 16.17 2.71 20.57
C TYR A 104 16.83 2.92 21.94
N LEU A 105 17.05 1.85 22.71
CA LEU A 105 17.76 1.88 23.99
C LEU A 105 19.29 2.09 23.83
N GLU A 106 19.85 1.74 22.66
CA GLU A 106 21.24 1.96 22.21
C GLU A 106 21.38 3.25 21.36
N GLY A 107 20.33 4.07 21.23
CA GLY A 107 20.34 5.35 20.50
C GLY A 107 20.15 5.30 18.96
N LYS A 108 19.84 4.15 18.37
CA LYS A 108 19.48 3.91 16.97
C LYS A 108 17.95 4.09 16.73
N THR A 109 17.55 4.58 15.55
CA THR A 109 16.17 4.96 15.20
C THR A 109 15.54 4.06 14.13
N PRO A 110 14.84 2.96 14.48
CA PRO A 110 14.20 2.07 13.52
C PRO A 110 12.98 2.72 12.83
N ASN A 111 12.67 2.20 11.64
CA ASN A 111 11.64 2.74 10.77
C ASN A 111 10.45 1.74 10.62
N PRO A 112 9.32 1.97 11.30
CA PRO A 112 8.20 1.02 11.32
C PRO A 112 7.43 0.95 10.00
N ASP A 113 7.53 1.97 9.13
CA ASP A 113 6.86 1.96 7.82
C ASP A 113 7.46 0.91 6.87
N ILE A 114 8.76 0.64 6.97
CA ILE A 114 9.42 -0.44 6.23
C ILE A 114 8.82 -1.80 6.63
N LEU A 115 8.56 -2.00 7.92
CA LEU A 115 7.95 -3.23 8.45
C LEU A 115 6.48 -3.33 8.05
N CYS A 116 5.73 -2.24 8.13
CA CYS A 116 4.32 -2.18 7.70
C CYS A 116 4.15 -2.55 6.21
N ASN A 117 5.01 -2.02 5.33
CA ASN A 117 4.99 -2.40 3.92
C ASN A 117 5.29 -3.89 3.75
N ARG A 118 6.35 -4.41 4.38
CA ARG A 118 6.71 -5.84 4.29
C ARG A 118 5.57 -6.75 4.75
N TYR A 119 5.12 -6.58 5.99
CA TYR A 119 4.27 -7.57 6.66
C TYR A 119 2.79 -7.35 6.43
N VAL A 120 2.31 -6.11 6.30
CA VAL A 120 0.87 -5.83 6.22
C VAL A 120 0.47 -5.52 4.79
N LYS A 121 0.98 -4.43 4.20
CA LYS A 121 0.48 -3.97 2.91
C LYS A 121 0.78 -4.91 1.74
N PHE A 122 1.87 -5.67 1.79
CA PHE A 122 2.22 -6.60 0.72
C PHE A 122 1.95 -8.04 1.10
N GLN A 123 2.42 -8.50 2.26
CA GLN A 123 2.21 -9.90 2.65
C GLN A 123 0.75 -10.19 3.03
N LYS A 124 0.13 -9.46 3.96
CA LYS A 124 -1.28 -9.73 4.35
C LYS A 124 -2.26 -9.43 3.24
N LEU A 125 -2.08 -8.34 2.52
CA LEU A 125 -2.90 -8.07 1.34
C LEU A 125 -2.78 -9.21 0.31
N ALA A 126 -1.57 -9.69 0.01
CA ALA A 126 -1.39 -10.86 -0.87
C ALA A 126 -2.10 -12.11 -0.34
N GLU A 127 -1.95 -12.41 0.96
CA GLU A 127 -2.62 -13.55 1.61
C GLU A 127 -4.15 -13.49 1.47
N HIS A 128 -4.75 -12.30 1.52
CA HIS A 128 -6.21 -12.15 1.53
C HIS A 128 -6.82 -11.76 0.17
N ALA A 129 -6.01 -11.31 -0.80
CA ALA A 129 -6.52 -10.87 -2.09
C ALA A 129 -6.14 -11.80 -3.25
N LEU A 130 -4.98 -12.46 -3.21
CA LEU A 130 -4.52 -13.25 -4.35
C LEU A 130 -5.16 -14.63 -4.36
N ARG A 131 -5.70 -15.01 -5.52
CA ARG A 131 -6.47 -16.26 -5.71
C ARG A 131 -5.73 -17.55 -5.38
N TYR A 132 -4.39 -17.55 -5.44
CA TYR A 132 -3.59 -18.72 -5.10
C TYR A 132 -3.51 -18.94 -3.58
N SER A 133 -3.85 -17.93 -2.78
CA SER A 133 -3.75 -18.00 -1.33
C SER A 133 -4.92 -18.77 -0.73
N PRO A 134 -4.68 -19.70 0.21
CA PRO A 134 -5.76 -20.39 0.92
C PRO A 134 -6.60 -19.46 1.82
N LYS A 135 -6.13 -18.25 2.11
CA LYS A 135 -6.83 -17.23 2.91
C LYS A 135 -7.54 -16.18 2.04
N CYS A 136 -7.57 -16.38 0.72
CA CYS A 136 -8.14 -15.43 -0.21
C CYS A 136 -9.61 -15.15 0.16
N HIS A 137 -9.95 -13.86 0.26
CA HIS A 137 -11.33 -13.43 0.44
C HIS A 137 -12.13 -13.80 -0.83
N PRO A 138 -13.30 -14.45 -0.69
CA PRO A 138 -14.05 -14.99 -1.83
C PRO A 138 -14.51 -13.90 -2.80
N SER A 139 -14.81 -12.71 -2.31
CA SER A 139 -15.21 -11.57 -3.14
C SER A 139 -14.04 -10.87 -3.84
N ILE A 140 -12.78 -11.11 -3.44
CA ILE A 140 -11.62 -10.46 -4.09
C ILE A 140 -11.08 -11.37 -5.20
N TYR A 141 -10.54 -12.54 -4.86
CA TYR A 141 -10.05 -13.53 -5.82
C TYR A 141 -9.24 -12.93 -7.00
N ALA A 142 -8.20 -12.14 -6.69
CA ALA A 142 -7.44 -11.38 -7.68
C ALA A 142 -6.22 -12.15 -8.22
N ASP A 143 -5.81 -11.81 -9.44
CA ASP A 143 -4.61 -12.34 -10.10
C ASP A 143 -3.35 -11.55 -9.72
N ALA A 144 -3.53 -10.26 -9.42
CA ALA A 144 -2.48 -9.31 -9.08
C ALA A 144 -2.96 -8.27 -8.06
N LEU A 145 -2.00 -7.61 -7.43
CA LEU A 145 -2.19 -6.48 -6.54
C LEU A 145 -1.74 -5.20 -7.21
N ALA A 146 -2.35 -4.08 -6.85
CA ALA A 146 -1.86 -2.76 -7.20
C ALA A 146 -1.85 -1.83 -6.01
N THR A 147 -0.94 -0.86 -6.02
CA THR A 147 -0.86 0.18 -5.00
C THR A 147 -0.63 1.54 -5.65
N GLY A 148 -0.80 2.61 -4.87
CA GLY A 148 -0.42 3.97 -5.27
C GLY A 148 1.05 4.32 -4.98
N HIS A 149 1.94 3.34 -4.81
CA HIS A 149 3.33 3.64 -4.49
C HIS A 149 4.10 4.14 -5.73
N TYR A 150 4.96 5.13 -5.51
CA TYR A 150 5.93 5.61 -6.48
C TYR A 150 7.14 4.67 -6.49
N ALA A 151 6.99 3.56 -7.20
CA ALA A 151 8.05 2.61 -7.50
C ALA A 151 7.74 1.96 -8.84
N GLN A 152 8.69 1.23 -9.41
CA GLN A 152 8.49 0.51 -10.67
C GLN A 152 8.81 -0.97 -10.49
N ASN A 153 8.21 -1.81 -11.32
CA ASN A 153 8.47 -3.24 -11.35
C ASN A 153 9.19 -3.57 -12.65
N SER A 154 10.25 -4.38 -12.61
CA SER A 154 10.97 -4.79 -13.82
C SER A 154 10.11 -5.61 -14.77
N PHE A 155 9.02 -6.23 -14.30
CA PHE A 155 8.02 -6.88 -15.15
C PHE A 155 7.05 -5.86 -15.80
N GLY A 156 7.27 -4.57 -15.64
CA GLY A 156 6.37 -3.51 -16.09
C GLY A 156 5.39 -3.07 -15.00
N ASN A 157 4.92 -1.82 -15.08
CA ASN A 157 4.05 -1.23 -14.04
C ASN A 157 2.65 -1.85 -14.01
N PHE A 158 2.31 -2.61 -15.04
CA PHE A 158 1.09 -3.41 -15.18
C PHE A 158 1.42 -4.90 -15.40
N LEU A 159 2.64 -5.35 -15.04
CA LEU A 159 3.15 -6.73 -15.19
C LEU A 159 3.16 -7.25 -16.64
N GLU A 160 3.19 -6.35 -17.63
CA GLU A 160 3.14 -6.65 -19.06
C GLU A 160 4.31 -7.52 -19.58
N ASN A 161 5.45 -7.50 -18.91
CA ASN A 161 6.66 -8.24 -19.30
C ASN A 161 6.86 -9.53 -18.47
N ARG A 162 5.90 -9.91 -17.62
CA ARG A 162 6.05 -11.03 -16.68
C ARG A 162 6.42 -12.35 -17.36
N GLU A 163 5.86 -12.63 -18.53
CA GLU A 163 6.10 -13.90 -19.26
C GLU A 163 7.43 -13.91 -20.02
N ILE A 164 8.02 -12.74 -20.27
CA ILE A 164 9.26 -12.59 -21.05
C ILE A 164 10.49 -12.84 -20.16
N HIS A 165 10.36 -12.62 -18.86
CA HIS A 165 11.48 -12.71 -17.92
C HIS A 165 11.60 -14.10 -17.29
N SER A 166 12.80 -14.67 -17.36
CA SER A 166 13.18 -15.90 -16.66
C SER A 166 13.70 -15.67 -15.23
N SER A 167 14.01 -14.42 -14.86
CA SER A 167 14.53 -14.04 -13.55
C SER A 167 13.45 -13.45 -12.63
N PRO A 168 13.61 -13.52 -11.30
CA PRO A 168 12.72 -12.82 -10.36
C PRO A 168 12.60 -11.31 -10.67
N PRO A 169 11.45 -10.69 -10.39
CA PRO A 169 11.26 -9.26 -10.61
C PRO A 169 12.16 -8.43 -9.69
N LYS A 170 12.55 -7.26 -10.17
CA LYS A 170 13.31 -6.25 -9.42
C LYS A 170 12.42 -5.06 -9.12
N LEU A 171 12.61 -4.50 -7.92
CA LEU A 171 12.03 -3.22 -7.54
C LEU A 171 12.91 -2.11 -8.12
N LEU A 172 12.31 -1.21 -8.88
CA LEU A 172 12.97 -0.12 -9.59
C LEU A 172 12.47 1.23 -9.06
N ARG A 173 13.29 2.27 -9.17
CA ARG A 173 12.96 3.63 -8.73
C ARG A 173 11.83 4.22 -9.55
N SER A 174 11.03 5.08 -8.93
CA SER A 174 10.07 5.91 -9.67
C SER A 174 10.77 6.91 -10.58
N VAL A 175 10.07 7.35 -11.63
CA VAL A 175 10.50 8.50 -12.44
C VAL A 175 10.44 9.82 -11.67
N ASP A 176 9.67 9.89 -10.59
CA ASP A 176 9.62 11.04 -9.68
C ASP A 176 10.63 10.84 -8.54
N PRO A 177 11.81 11.49 -8.58
CA PRO A 177 12.85 11.27 -7.57
C PRO A 177 12.46 11.84 -6.20
N VAL A 178 11.53 12.80 -6.14
CA VAL A 178 11.07 13.43 -4.89
C VAL A 178 10.06 12.53 -4.19
N LYS A 179 9.24 11.82 -4.97
CA LYS A 179 8.23 10.90 -4.43
C LYS A 179 8.67 9.44 -4.40
N ASP A 180 9.84 9.10 -4.93
CA ASP A 180 10.38 7.73 -4.96
C ASP A 180 10.23 7.02 -3.61
N GLN A 181 9.50 5.91 -3.61
CA GLN A 181 9.14 5.16 -2.40
C GLN A 181 9.84 3.80 -2.30
N THR A 182 10.80 3.52 -3.19
CA THR A 182 11.55 2.26 -3.18
C THR A 182 12.24 1.97 -1.85
N PHE A 183 12.71 3.02 -1.15
CA PHE A 183 13.27 2.88 0.20
C PHE A 183 12.29 2.20 1.17
N TRP A 184 11.01 2.57 1.14
CA TRP A 184 9.98 2.01 2.02
C TRP A 184 9.54 0.60 1.59
N LEU A 185 9.82 0.22 0.34
CA LEU A 185 9.48 -1.06 -0.26
C LEU A 185 10.67 -2.02 -0.34
N CYS A 186 11.84 -1.65 0.19
CA CYS A 186 13.10 -2.38 0.01
C CYS A 186 13.06 -3.82 0.55
N ASN A 187 12.17 -4.10 1.50
CA ASN A 187 11.98 -5.41 2.11
C ASN A 187 10.81 -6.22 1.52
N VAL A 188 10.20 -5.77 0.43
CA VAL A 188 9.17 -6.54 -0.29
C VAL A 188 9.84 -7.74 -0.96
N SER A 189 9.44 -8.95 -0.57
CA SER A 189 9.95 -10.19 -1.18
C SER A 189 9.59 -10.24 -2.67
N TRP A 190 10.51 -10.72 -3.50
CA TRP A 190 10.28 -10.99 -4.93
C TRP A 190 9.05 -11.90 -5.16
N LYS A 191 8.77 -12.80 -4.21
CA LYS A 191 7.61 -13.71 -4.23
C LYS A 191 6.28 -12.97 -4.26
N HIS A 192 6.19 -11.82 -3.61
CA HIS A 192 5.02 -10.94 -3.66
C HIS A 192 5.13 -9.94 -4.81
N LEU A 193 6.34 -9.42 -5.06
CA LEU A 193 6.60 -8.41 -6.10
C LEU A 193 6.18 -8.89 -7.50
N GLN A 194 6.28 -10.18 -7.81
CA GLN A 194 5.85 -10.75 -9.10
C GLN A 194 4.35 -10.58 -9.40
N PHE A 195 3.56 -10.25 -8.38
CA PHE A 195 2.13 -9.97 -8.48
C PHE A 195 1.79 -8.49 -8.25
N CYS A 196 2.78 -7.61 -8.07
CA CYS A 196 2.55 -6.22 -7.70
C CYS A 196 2.69 -5.26 -8.90
N MET A 197 1.65 -4.46 -9.10
CA MET A 197 1.60 -3.36 -10.05
C MET A 197 1.82 -2.01 -9.34
N PHE A 198 2.53 -1.12 -10.03
CA PHE A 198 2.75 0.26 -9.59
C PHE A 198 2.37 1.26 -10.70
N PRO A 199 1.07 1.40 -11.02
CA PRO A 199 0.61 2.21 -12.17
C PRO A 199 1.13 3.66 -12.18
N VAL A 200 1.29 4.28 -11.00
CA VAL A 200 1.76 5.67 -10.88
C VAL A 200 3.29 5.79 -10.89
N GLY A 201 4.03 4.68 -10.89
CA GLY A 201 5.50 4.66 -10.82
C GLY A 201 6.21 5.39 -11.96
N SER A 202 5.52 5.53 -13.10
CA SER A 202 5.98 6.22 -14.32
C SER A 202 5.47 7.66 -14.45
N LEU A 203 4.85 8.21 -13.40
CA LEU A 203 4.28 9.56 -13.42
C LEU A 203 4.93 10.46 -12.37
N LEU A 204 5.06 11.73 -12.71
CA LEU A 204 5.32 12.78 -11.73
C LEU A 204 4.08 13.05 -10.89
N LYS A 205 4.27 13.45 -9.64
CA LYS A 205 3.16 13.75 -8.72
C LYS A 205 2.18 14.79 -9.24
N ALA A 206 2.69 15.83 -9.89
CA ALA A 206 1.87 16.87 -10.52
C ALA A 206 0.90 16.24 -11.54
N ARG A 207 1.42 15.35 -12.38
CA ARG A 207 0.63 14.64 -13.39
C ARG A 207 -0.44 13.74 -12.76
N VAL A 208 -0.13 13.09 -11.63
CA VAL A 208 -1.11 12.31 -10.88
C VAL A 208 -2.27 13.20 -10.39
N LYS A 209 -1.99 14.39 -9.85
CA LYS A 209 -3.04 15.34 -9.42
C LYS A 209 -3.88 15.85 -10.59
N GLU A 210 -3.25 16.16 -11.72
CA GLU A 210 -3.97 16.55 -12.94
C GLU A 210 -4.91 15.45 -13.45
N ILE A 211 -4.45 14.20 -13.45
CA ILE A 211 -5.30 13.06 -13.84
C ILE A 211 -6.49 12.96 -12.89
N ALA A 212 -6.27 13.02 -11.58
CA ALA A 212 -7.34 12.97 -10.59
C ALA A 212 -8.38 14.09 -10.79
N ALA A 213 -7.92 15.33 -11.02
CA ALA A 213 -8.78 16.45 -11.35
C ALA A 213 -9.63 16.17 -12.60
N SER A 214 -8.99 15.70 -13.68
CA SER A 214 -9.67 15.45 -14.97
C SER A 214 -10.74 14.36 -14.93
N VAL A 215 -10.68 13.44 -13.95
CA VAL A 215 -11.63 12.33 -13.80
C VAL A 215 -12.68 12.58 -12.71
N GLY A 216 -12.82 13.84 -12.26
CA GLY A 216 -13.82 14.22 -11.28
C GLY A 216 -13.46 13.85 -9.82
N LEU A 217 -12.17 13.63 -9.54
CA LEU A 217 -11.63 13.39 -8.20
C LEU A 217 -10.92 14.63 -7.64
N GLU A 218 -11.34 15.83 -8.06
CA GLU A 218 -10.79 17.13 -7.65
C GLU A 218 -10.66 17.28 -6.12
N ARG A 219 -11.68 16.84 -5.37
CA ARG A 219 -11.67 16.85 -3.89
C ARG A 219 -10.47 16.07 -3.34
N ILE A 220 -10.19 14.91 -3.90
CA ILE A 220 -9.08 14.04 -3.49
C ILE A 220 -7.74 14.65 -3.92
N ALA A 221 -7.67 15.26 -5.11
CA ALA A 221 -6.47 15.90 -5.62
C ALA A 221 -6.00 17.09 -4.75
N LYS A 222 -6.95 17.82 -4.16
CA LYS A 222 -6.71 18.98 -3.28
C LYS A 222 -6.38 18.61 -1.84
N ARG A 223 -6.62 17.36 -1.42
CA ARG A 223 -6.36 16.92 -0.03
C ARG A 223 -4.87 17.01 0.27
N LYS A 224 -4.54 17.49 1.47
CA LYS A 224 -3.15 17.53 1.95
C LYS A 224 -2.64 16.10 2.14
N GLU A 225 -1.44 15.85 1.64
CA GLU A 225 -0.78 14.56 1.78
C GLU A 225 -0.21 14.41 3.19
N VAL A 226 -0.36 13.21 3.75
CA VAL A 226 0.35 12.79 4.95
C VAL A 226 1.44 11.81 4.48
N VAL A 227 2.70 12.12 4.80
CA VAL A 227 3.86 11.36 4.29
C VAL A 227 4.13 10.10 5.12
N TYR A 228 3.63 10.04 6.36
CA TYR A 228 3.88 8.97 7.32
C TYR A 228 2.62 8.15 7.61
N CYS A 229 2.82 6.90 8.04
CA CYS A 229 1.75 6.12 8.64
C CYS A 229 1.15 6.87 9.84
N PRO A 230 -0.16 7.15 9.87
CA PRO A 230 -0.78 7.95 10.93
C PRO A 230 -0.67 7.30 12.32
N TYR A 231 -0.37 6.00 12.39
CA TYR A 231 -0.19 5.24 13.62
C TYR A 231 1.17 5.49 14.31
N LEU A 232 2.06 6.27 13.69
CA LEU A 232 3.33 6.72 14.27
C LEU A 232 3.32 8.20 14.65
N ARG A 233 2.15 8.86 14.68
CA ARG A 233 2.09 10.19 15.27
C ARG A 233 2.56 10.06 16.72
N PRO A 234 3.66 10.74 17.12
CA PRO A 234 3.89 10.95 18.53
C PRO A 234 2.63 11.63 19.04
N THR A 235 2.04 11.07 20.08
CA THR A 235 1.12 11.83 20.93
C THR A 235 1.72 13.22 21.16
N ARG A 236 0.86 14.22 21.22
CA ARG A 236 1.16 15.66 21.15
C ARG A 236 2.06 16.19 22.30
N SER A 237 2.85 15.34 22.96
CA SER A 237 3.69 15.62 24.12
C SER A 237 5.20 15.69 23.83
N LEU A 238 5.68 15.49 22.60
CA LEU A 238 7.14 15.42 22.33
C LEU A 238 7.66 16.19 21.10
N LEU A 239 6.94 17.21 20.61
CA LEU A 239 7.44 18.15 19.60
C LEU A 239 7.39 19.60 20.13
N CYS A 240 8.12 19.83 21.22
CA CYS A 240 8.86 21.08 21.37
C CYS A 240 10.20 20.84 20.65
N PHE A 241 10.76 21.86 19.97
CA PHE A 241 11.87 21.77 18.98
C PHE A 241 11.38 21.23 17.62
N THR A 242 11.17 22.02 16.56
CA THR A 242 11.85 23.22 16.09
C THR A 242 10.86 24.06 15.26
N LYS A 243 10.56 25.27 15.73
CA LYS A 243 10.12 26.38 14.88
C LYS A 243 11.36 27.24 14.60
N LYS A 244 11.60 27.57 13.34
CA LYS A 244 11.82 28.98 13.01
C LYS A 244 10.47 29.53 12.57
#